data_AF-A0A357V2F8-F1
#
_entry.id   AF-A0A357V2F8-F1
#
_cell.length_a   1.000
_cell.length_b   1.000
_cell.length_c   1.000
_cell.angle_alpha   90.00
_cell.angle_beta   90.00
_cell.angle_gamma   90.00
#
_symmetry.space_group_name_H-M   'P 1'
#
loop_
_entity.id
_entity.type
_entity.pdbx_description
1 polymer ?
#
loop_
_entity_poly.entity_id
_entity_poly.type
_entity_poly.pdbx_seq_one_letter_code
_entity_poly.pdbx_strand_id
1 'polypeptide(L)' 'MTRLPALDARAIPAVTVAHTSARIGDAASAWETGVISHVNAAAAALGARSGDRLRDWIGEAFPARP' A
#
# COMPACT_ATOMS: atom_id res chain seq x y z
N MET A 1 19.15 4.64 -2.14
CA MET A 1 17.83 5.11 -2.59
C MET A 1 16.82 3.98 -2.42
N THR A 2 15.74 4.20 -1.67
CA THR A 2 14.63 3.23 -1.52
C THR A 2 13.57 3.49 -2.60
N ARG A 3 12.64 2.56 -2.84
CA ARG A 3 11.65 2.68 -3.94
C ARG A 3 10.55 3.73 -3.69
N LEU A 4 10.15 3.96 -2.44
CA LEU A 4 9.05 4.87 -2.11
C LEU A 4 9.32 6.34 -2.52
N PRO A 5 10.47 6.97 -2.18
CA PRO A 5 10.75 8.35 -2.60
C PRO A 5 10.82 8.52 -4.12
N ALA A 6 11.31 7.52 -4.84
CA ALA A 6 11.38 7.57 -6.31
C ALA A 6 9.99 7.54 -6.97
N LEU A 7 9.03 6.84 -6.37
CA LEU A 7 7.63 6.83 -6.82
C LEU A 7 6.92 8.13 -6.40
N ASP A 8 7.22 8.63 -5.21
CA ASP A 8 6.64 9.86 -4.67
C ASP A 8 7.00 11.08 -5.52
N ALA A 9 8.26 11.20 -5.96
CA ALA A 9 8.71 12.25 -6.87
C ALA A 9 7.97 12.28 -8.23
N ARG A 10 7.27 11.18 -8.58
CA ARG A 10 6.46 11.05 -9.80
C ARG A 10 4.95 11.10 -9.50
N ALA A 11 4.58 11.46 -8.27
CA ALA A 11 3.21 11.45 -7.77
C ALA A 11 2.50 10.09 -7.92
N ILE A 12 3.25 8.98 -7.78
CA ILE A 12 2.69 7.63 -7.81
C ILE A 12 2.43 7.18 -6.37
N PRO A 13 1.16 6.97 -5.96
CA PRO A 13 0.84 6.42 -4.64
C PRO A 13 1.44 5.02 -4.49
N ALA A 14 2.22 4.80 -3.44
CA ALA A 14 2.87 3.52 -3.19
C ALA A 14 2.96 3.20 -1.69
N VAL A 15 2.79 1.91 -1.38
CA VAL A 15 2.90 1.36 -0.03
C VAL A 15 3.73 0.09 -0.04
N THR A 16 4.25 -0.30 1.11
CA THR A 16 4.89 -1.61 1.31
C THR A 16 4.11 -2.45 2.30
N VAL A 17 4.09 -3.76 2.13
CA VAL A 17 3.42 -4.71 3.04
C VAL A 17 4.43 -5.30 4.01
N ALA A 18 4.06 -5.46 5.28
CA ALA A 18 4.91 -6.11 6.28
C ALA A 18 5.06 -7.61 5.97
N HIS A 19 6.29 -8.10 5.86
CA HIS A 19 6.60 -9.51 5.62
C HIS A 19 6.09 -10.45 6.75
N THR A 20 5.84 -9.91 7.94
CA THR A 20 5.21 -10.63 9.07
C THR A 20 3.71 -10.87 8.87
N SER A 21 3.09 -10.17 7.92
CA SER A 21 1.64 -10.26 7.61
C SER A 21 1.34 -10.92 6.27
N ALA A 22 2.33 -11.03 5.38
CA ALA A 22 2.17 -11.60 4.05
C ALA A 22 3.47 -12.21 3.52
N ARG A 23 3.36 -13.24 2.68
CA ARG A 23 4.49 -13.88 2.00
C ARG A 23 5.10 -12.95 0.94
N ILE A 24 6.42 -12.87 0.90
CA ILE A 24 7.14 -12.05 -0.09
C ILE A 24 6.89 -12.60 -1.50
N GLY A 25 6.49 -11.73 -2.43
CA GLY A 25 6.24 -12.10 -3.83
C GLY A 25 4.87 -12.74 -4.09
N ASP A 26 4.01 -12.89 -3.08
CA ASP A 26 2.67 -13.46 -3.21
C ASP A 26 1.61 -12.36 -3.10
N ALA A 27 0.99 -12.04 -4.24
CA ALA A 27 -0.05 -11.02 -4.31
C ALA A 27 -1.34 -11.43 -3.57
N ALA A 28 -1.71 -12.71 -3.58
CA ALA A 28 -2.90 -13.19 -2.87
C ALA A 28 -2.72 -13.06 -1.36
N SER A 29 -1.55 -13.46 -0.83
CA SER A 29 -1.23 -13.27 0.59
C SER A 29 -1.20 -11.79 0.98
N ALA A 30 -0.61 -10.91 0.15
CA ALA A 30 -0.64 -9.47 0.38
C ALA A 30 -2.07 -8.90 0.40
N TRP A 31 -2.95 -9.41 -0.46
CA TRP A 31 -4.34 -8.98 -0.53
C TRP A 31 -5.18 -9.49 0.66
N GLU A 32 -5.05 -10.77 0.99
CA GLU A 32 -5.88 -11.43 1.99
C GLU A 32 -5.50 -11.03 3.41
N THR A 33 -4.20 -10.91 3.72
CA THR A 33 -3.72 -10.71 5.09
C THR A 33 -2.74 -9.54 5.26
N GLY A 34 -2.29 -8.93 4.17
CA GLY A 34 -1.24 -7.92 4.19
C GLY A 34 -1.60 -6.65 4.97
N VAL A 35 -0.66 -6.21 5.79
CA VAL A 35 -0.69 -4.96 6.55
C VAL A 35 0.36 -4.00 6.01
N ILE A 36 -0.02 -2.74 5.81
CA ILE A 36 0.87 -1.69 5.33
C ILE A 36 1.94 -1.40 6.39
N SER A 37 3.21 -1.45 6.00
CA SER A 37 4.35 -1.10 6.87
C SER A 37 4.88 0.31 6.63
N HIS A 38 4.91 0.76 5.37
CA HIS A 38 5.35 2.11 5.00
C HIS A 38 4.49 2.66 3.88
N VAL A 39 4.37 3.98 3.87
CA VAL A 39 3.62 4.76 2.89
C VAL A 39 4.50 5.90 2.38
N ASN A 40 4.33 6.29 1.11
CA ASN A 40 4.86 7.57 0.61
C ASN A 40 3.83 8.70 0.81
N ALA A 41 4.24 9.95 0.55
CA ALA A 41 3.36 11.11 0.74
C ALA A 41 2.15 11.07 -0.20
N ALA A 42 2.33 10.64 -1.44
CA ALA A 42 1.23 10.46 -2.40
C ALA A 42 0.19 9.44 -1.93
N ALA A 43 0.60 8.30 -1.35
CA ALA A 43 -0.34 7.33 -0.78
C ALA A 43 -1.01 7.84 0.50
N ALA A 44 -0.25 8.55 1.36
CA ALA A 44 -0.81 9.17 2.56
C ALA A 44 -1.88 10.22 2.22
N ALA A 45 -1.71 10.97 1.13
CA ALA A 45 -2.71 11.90 0.62
C ALA A 45 -4.01 11.22 0.16
N LEU A 46 -3.95 9.92 -0.18
CA LEU A 46 -5.10 9.06 -0.47
C LEU A 46 -5.58 8.25 0.74
N GLY A 47 -5.16 8.63 1.95
CA GLY A 47 -5.63 8.03 3.20
C GLY A 47 -4.84 6.81 3.68
N ALA A 48 -3.78 6.37 2.97
CA ALA A 48 -2.99 5.22 3.41
C ALA A 48 -2.27 5.48 4.73
N ARG A 49 -2.30 4.53 5.68
CA ARG A 49 -1.49 4.60 6.91
C ARG A 49 -0.79 3.27 7.19
N SER A 50 0.38 3.35 7.83
CA SER A 50 1.03 2.16 8.38
C SER A 50 0.14 1.54 9.46
N GLY A 51 -0.02 0.21 9.42
CA GLY A 51 -0.93 -0.54 10.27
C GLY A 51 -2.27 -0.87 9.61
N ASP A 52 -2.66 -0.17 8.55
CA ASP A 52 -3.89 -0.46 7.83
C ASP A 52 -3.78 -1.77 7.02
N ARG A 53 -4.93 -2.42 6.83
CA ARG A 53 -5.05 -3.57 5.93
C ARG A 53 -4.97 -3.07 4.49
N LEU A 54 -4.11 -3.71 3.68
CA LEU A 54 -3.90 -3.30 2.29
C LEU A 54 -5.21 -3.24 1.50
N ARG A 55 -6.04 -4.28 1.60
CA ARG A 55 -7.30 -4.40 0.87
C ARG A 55 -8.30 -3.30 1.23
N ASP A 56 -8.34 -2.90 2.50
CA ASP A 56 -9.34 -1.96 3.01
C ASP A 56 -9.00 -0.57 2.44
N TRP A 57 -7.72 -0.17 2.50
CA TRP A 57 -7.23 1.05 1.85
C TRP A 57 -7.47 1.06 0.34
N ILE A 58 -7.22 -0.04 -0.38
CA ILE A 58 -7.48 -0.10 -1.83
C ILE A 58 -8.97 0.12 -2.14
N GLY A 59 -9.88 -0.47 -1.35
CA GLY A 59 -11.32 -0.29 -1.53
C GLY A 59 -11.78 1.14 -1.29
N GLU A 60 -11.17 1.84 -0.32
CA GLU A 60 -11.47 3.25 0.00
C GLU A 60 -10.86 4.23 -1.01
N ALA A 61 -9.59 4.02 -1.39
CA ALA A 61 -8.84 4.93 -2.25
C ALA A 61 -9.19 4.77 -3.74
N PHE A 62 -9.60 3.57 -4.16
CA PHE A 62 -9.89 3.23 -5.55
C PHE A 62 -11.19 2.42 -5.64
N PRO A 63 -12.35 3.04 -5.32
CA PRO A 63 -13.63 2.36 -5.38
C PRO A 63 -13.89 1.84 -6.81
N ALA A 64 -14.52 0.67 -6.90
CA ALA A 64 -14.93 0.12 -8.18
C ALA A 64 -15.79 1.15 -8.92
N ARG A 65 -15.44 1.40 -10.18
CA ARG A 65 -16.29 2.21 -11.06
C ARG A 65 -17.60 1.44 -11.28
N PRO A 66 -18.77 2.11 -11.23
CA PRO A 66 -20.06 1.47 -11.45
C PRO A 66 -20.15 0.75 -12.81
#